data_AF-A0A1V9Y374-F1
#
_entry.id   AF-A0A1V9Y374-F1
#
_cell.length_a   1.000
_cell.length_b   1.000
_cell.length_c   1.000
_cell.angle_alpha   90.00
_cell.angle_beta   90.00
_cell.angle_gamma   90.00
#
_symmetry.space_group_name_H-M   'P 1'
#
loop_
_entity.id
_entity.type
_entity.pdbx_description
1 polymer ?
#
loop_
_entity_poly.entity_id
_entity_poly.type
_entity_poly.pdbx_seq_one_letter_code
_entity_poly.pdbx_strand_id
1 'polypeptide(L)'
;MPDEELFELISENRSMSKKLEDYGAQKSTSISTARRLAEFLGDQMLKDKGLACRYVIAKKPEGAPVTERAIPLAIFQLKLIY
;
A
#
# COMPACT_ATOMS: atom_id res chain seq x y z
N MET A 1 23.73 -1.55 -2.84
CA MET A 1 22.53 -1.95 -2.09
C MET A 1 21.60 -2.67 -3.05
N PRO A 2 21.28 -3.96 -2.82
CA PRO A 2 20.27 -4.69 -3.58
C PRO A 2 18.87 -4.11 -3.35
N ASP A 3 17.95 -4.35 -4.29
CA ASP A 3 16.58 -3.83 -4.23
C ASP A 3 15.83 -4.29 -2.98
N GLU A 4 16.04 -5.53 -2.53
CA GLU A 4 15.44 -6.07 -1.32
C GLU A 4 15.87 -5.27 -0.07
N GLU A 5 17.18 -5.05 0.10
CA GLU A 5 17.75 -4.25 1.19
C GLU A 5 17.26 -2.80 1.13
N LEU A 6 17.18 -2.22 -0.08
CA LEU A 6 16.61 -0.88 -0.26
C LEU A 6 15.17 -0.83 0.24
N PHE A 7 14.32 -1.75 -0.20
CA PHE A 7 12.91 -1.78 0.19
C PHE A 7 12.72 -2.07 1.68
N GLU A 8 13.58 -2.87 2.31
CA GLU A 8 13.57 -3.02 3.77
C GLU A 8 13.82 -1.72 4.50
N LEU A 9 14.77 -0.91 4.03
CA LEU A 9 15.14 0.35 4.66
C LEU A 9 14.12 1.47 4.43
N ILE A 10 13.51 1.55 3.24
CA ILE A 10 12.66 2.69 2.86
C ILE A 10 11.15 2.46 3.02
N SER A 11 10.72 1.21 3.24
CA SER A 11 9.28 0.92 3.36
C SER A 11 8.78 1.14 4.77
N GLU A 12 7.53 1.60 4.87
CA GLU A 12 6.79 1.65 6.12
C GLU A 12 5.80 0.48 6.15
N ASN A 13 5.62 -0.16 7.31
CA ASN A 13 4.62 -1.21 7.51
C ASN A 13 3.60 -0.77 8.58
N ARG A 14 2.31 -0.79 8.21
CA ARG A 14 1.21 -0.46 9.11
C ARG A 14 0.12 -1.53 9.02
N SER A 15 -0.23 -2.13 10.15
CA SER A 15 -1.36 -3.05 10.24
C SER A 15 -2.67 -2.29 10.47
N MET A 16 -3.72 -2.63 9.73
CA MET A 16 -5.06 -2.06 9.96
C MET A 16 -5.86 -2.92 10.95
N SER A 17 -6.50 -2.27 11.93
CA SER A 17 -7.28 -2.94 12.98
C SER A 17 -8.74 -3.21 12.58
N LYS A 18 -9.24 -2.50 11.57
CA LYS A 18 -10.59 -2.66 11.02
C LYS A 18 -10.54 -3.00 9.53
N LYS A 19 -11.68 -3.38 8.95
CA LYS A 19 -11.77 -3.59 7.51
C LYS A 19 -11.71 -2.26 6.77
N LEU A 20 -11.33 -2.28 5.50
CA LEU A 20 -11.23 -1.04 4.72
C LEU A 20 -12.56 -0.27 4.64
N GLU A 21 -13.68 -1.00 4.52
CA GLU A 21 -15.04 -0.46 4.49
C GLU A 21 -15.41 0.33 5.76
N ASP A 22 -14.89 -0.09 6.92
CA ASP A 22 -15.19 0.54 8.22
C ASP A 22 -14.52 1.92 8.39
N TYR A 23 -13.54 2.25 7.55
CA TYR A 23 -12.84 3.55 7.60
C TYR A 23 -13.56 4.65 6.81
N GLY A 24 -14.55 4.30 5.97
CA GLY A 24 -15.38 5.25 5.23
C GLY A 24 -14.57 6.25 4.40
N ALA A 25 -14.75 7.55 4.70
CA ALA A 25 -14.10 8.67 3.99
C ALA A 25 -12.78 9.13 4.61
N GLN A 26 -12.24 8.42 5.61
CA GLN A 26 -10.97 8.79 6.22
C GLN A 26 -9.82 8.68 5.21
N LYS A 27 -8.86 9.60 5.31
CA LYS A 27 -7.65 9.63 4.47
C LYS A 27 -6.43 9.31 5.32
N SER A 28 -5.73 8.24 4.96
CA SER A 28 -4.42 7.89 5.51
C SER A 28 -3.58 7.16 4.46
N THR A 29 -2.28 7.03 4.72
CA THR A 29 -1.37 6.25 3.87
C THR A 29 -1.78 4.77 3.83
N SER A 30 -2.15 4.19 4.98
CA SER A 30 -2.64 2.81 5.06
C SER A 30 -3.93 2.59 4.26
N ILE A 31 -4.91 3.50 4.36
CA ILE A 31 -6.17 3.41 3.58
C ILE A 31 -5.89 3.50 2.09
N SER A 32 -5.02 4.43 1.67
CA SER A 32 -4.67 4.59 0.26
C SER A 32 -3.91 3.38 -0.29
N THR A 33 -3.04 2.79 0.53
CA THR A 33 -2.33 1.54 0.21
C THR A 33 -3.30 0.37 0.07
N ALA A 34 -4.22 0.19 1.03
CA ALA A 34 -5.22 -0.87 1.00
C ALA A 34 -6.13 -0.76 -0.23
N ARG A 35 -6.60 0.44 -0.59
CA ARG A 35 -7.40 0.66 -1.82
C ARG A 35 -6.64 0.23 -3.08
N ARG A 36 -5.38 0.65 -3.21
CA ARG A 36 -4.52 0.27 -4.35
C ARG A 36 -4.26 -1.23 -4.41
N LEU A 37 -4.08 -1.88 -3.25
CA LEU A 37 -3.95 -3.34 -3.20
C LEU A 37 -5.24 -4.03 -3.67
N ALA A 38 -6.41 -3.52 -3.32
CA ALA A 38 -7.70 -4.03 -3.80
C ALA A 38 -7.84 -3.90 -5.31
N GLU A 39 -7.52 -2.72 -5.84
CA GLU A 39 -7.56 -2.44 -7.28
C GLU A 39 -6.58 -3.33 -8.05
N PHE A 40 -5.44 -3.67 -7.43
CA PHE A 40 -4.38 -4.44 -8.06
C PHE A 40 -4.53 -5.96 -7.95
N LEU A 41 -4.93 -6.48 -6.79
CA LEU A 41 -5.03 -7.91 -6.48
C LEU A 41 -6.47 -8.44 -6.45
N GLY A 42 -7.46 -7.54 -6.52
CA GLY A 42 -8.87 -7.83 -6.37
C GLY A 42 -9.39 -7.64 -4.93
N ASP A 43 -10.68 -7.29 -4.84
CA ASP A 43 -11.37 -6.97 -3.57
C ASP A 43 -11.38 -8.10 -2.54
N GLN A 44 -11.10 -9.33 -2.94
CA GLN A 44 -11.05 -10.47 -2.02
C GLN A 44 -9.93 -10.32 -0.98
N MET A 45 -8.83 -9.63 -1.30
CA MET A 45 -7.70 -9.42 -0.38
C MET A 45 -8.01 -8.48 0.80
N LEU A 46 -9.13 -7.75 0.76
CA LEU A 46 -9.51 -6.78 1.80
C LEU A 46 -10.55 -7.29 2.79
N LYS A 47 -10.99 -8.54 2.64
CA LYS A 47 -12.10 -9.08 3.45
C LYS A 47 -11.69 -9.40 4.89
N ASP A 48 -10.40 -9.65 5.10
CA ASP A 48 -9.85 -10.04 6.39
C ASP A 48 -9.25 -8.85 7.15
N LYS A 49 -9.46 -8.86 8.47
CA LYS A 49 -8.82 -7.89 9.38
C LYS A 49 -7.32 -8.20 9.49
N GLY A 50 -6.51 -7.18 9.76
CA GLY A 50 -5.07 -7.37 9.95
C GLY A 50 -4.24 -7.30 8.67
N LEU A 51 -4.79 -6.73 7.59
CA LEU A 51 -4.02 -6.44 6.38
C LEU A 51 -2.79 -5.59 6.72
N ALA A 52 -1.61 -6.12 6.41
CA ALA A 52 -0.35 -5.39 6.50
C ALA A 52 -0.21 -4.48 5.28
N CYS A 53 -0.33 -3.17 5.50
CA CYS A 53 -0.10 -2.16 4.49
C CYS A 53 1.39 -1.79 4.50
N ARG A 54 2.20 -2.54 3.74
CA ARG A 54 3.59 -2.18 3.49
C ARG A 54 3.68 -1.31 2.24
N TYR A 55 4.22 -0.09 2.36
CA TYR A 55 4.24 0.89 1.28
C TYR A 55 5.51 1.74 1.26
N VAL A 56 5.72 2.40 0.13
CA VAL A 56 6.70 3.47 -0.06
C VAL A 56 5.99 4.75 -0.53
N ILE A 57 6.61 5.91 -0.34
CA ILE A 57 6.06 7.18 -0.79
C ILE A 57 6.67 7.55 -2.14
N ALA A 58 5.85 7.59 -3.19
CA ALA A 58 6.29 8.00 -4.53
C ALA A 58 6.58 9.50 -4.60
N LYS A 59 7.58 9.91 -5.39
CA LYS A 59 7.85 11.33 -5.65
C LYS A 59 6.73 12.02 -6.43
N LYS A 60 6.13 11.29 -7.39
CA LYS A 60 5.08 11.81 -8.27
C LYS A 60 3.69 11.36 -7.78
N PRO A 61 2.63 12.15 -8.05
CA PRO A 61 2.67 13.52 -8.57
C PRO A 61 3.27 14.51 -7.55
N GLU A 62 4.09 15.43 -8.03
CA GLU A 62 4.81 16.37 -7.16
C GLU A 62 3.83 17.39 -6.59
N GLY A 63 3.95 17.70 -5.29
CA GLY A 63 3.02 18.58 -4.58
C GLY A 63 1.72 17.93 -4.09
N ALA A 64 1.41 16.69 -4.50
CA ALA A 64 0.23 15.99 -3.99
C ALA A 64 0.40 15.53 -2.54
N PRO A 65 -0.72 15.40 -1.78
CA PRO A 65 -0.69 14.90 -0.41
C PRO A 65 0.05 13.57 -0.27
N VAL A 66 0.82 13.40 0.82
CA VAL A 66 1.58 12.16 1.09
C VAL A 66 0.66 10.93 1.07
N THR A 67 -0.56 11.06 1.58
CA THR A 67 -1.56 10.00 1.58
C THR A 67 -1.86 9.49 0.17
N GLU A 68 -1.96 10.40 -0.81
CA GLU A 68 -2.24 10.06 -2.20
C GLU A 68 -1.03 9.47 -2.93
N ARG A 69 0.17 9.54 -2.35
CA ARG A 69 1.42 9.03 -2.92
C ARG A 69 1.92 7.71 -2.32
N ALA A 70 1.17 7.13 -1.38
CA ALA A 70 1.52 5.83 -0.80
C ALA A 70 1.30 4.69 -1.80
N ILE A 71 2.38 4.01 -2.20
CA ILE A 71 2.36 2.92 -3.19
C ILE A 71 2.64 1.58 -2.48
N PRO A 72 1.78 0.57 -2.63
CA PRO A 72 2.00 -0.75 -2.04
C PRO A 72 3.27 -1.42 -2.56
N LEU A 73 4.06 -2.01 -1.65
CA LEU A 73 5.30 -2.68 -2.01
C LEU A 73 5.08 -3.92 -2.89
N ALA A 74 3.92 -4.57 -2.75
CA ALA A 74 3.53 -5.76 -3.50
C ALA A 74 3.59 -5.56 -5.03
N ILE A 75 3.42 -4.32 -5.51
CA ILE A 75 3.51 -3.98 -6.94
C ILE A 75 4.92 -4.24 -7.49
N PHE A 76 5.96 -4.04 -6.68
CA PHE A 76 7.35 -4.25 -7.08
C PHE A 76 7.81 -5.71 -6.93
N GLN A 77 7.03 -6.54 -6.22
CA GLN A 77 7.38 -7.94 -5.95
C GLN A 77 6.70 -8.92 -6.93
N LEU A 78 5.62 -8.52 -7.60
CA LEU A 78 4.97 -9.34 -8.60
C LEU A 78 5.78 -9.35 -9.90
N LYS A 79 6.29 -10.52 -10.28
CA LYS A 79 6.84 -10.73 -11.62
C LYS A 79 5.69 -10.81 -12.62
N LEU A 80 5.71 -9.92 -13.62
CA LEU A 80 4.92 -10.12 -14.83
C LEU A 80 5.40 -11.43 -15.47
N ILE A 81 4.50 -12.41 -15.53
CA ILE A 81 4.73 -13.66 -16.24
C ILE A 81 4.61 -13.30 -17.74
N TYR A 82 5.74 -13.30 -18.44
CA TYR A 82 5.80 -13.28 -19.90
C TYR A 82 6.24 -14.66 -20.38
#